data_AF-A0AAV4HHW2-F1
#
_entry.id   AF-A0AAV4HHW2-F1
#
_cell.length_a   1.000
_cell.length_b   1.000
_cell.length_c   1.000
_cell.angle_alpha   90.00
_cell.angle_beta   90.00
_cell.angle_gamma   90.00
#
_symmetry.space_group_name_H-M   'P 1'
#
loop_
_entity.id
_entity.type
_entity.pdbx_description
1 polymer ?
#
loop_
_entity_poly.entity_id
_entity_poly.type
_entity_poly.pdbx_seq_one_letter_code
_entity_poly.pdbx_strand_id
1 'polypeptide(L)'
;MNKNFTQHKLDRAIQNLKLKKSPGEDGVTNEMIQHLGKNMKKKLLQLYNTTWTTGNISQIWKEAIMIPIYKQGKDEKKPESYQP
;
A
#
# COMPACT_ATOMS: atom_id res chain seq x y z
N MET A 1 -7.25 21.04 -12.53
CA MET A 1 -6.44 20.02 -11.84
C MET A 1 -6.86 18.65 -12.38
N ASN A 2 -6.13 18.05 -13.33
CA ASN A 2 -6.39 16.68 -13.85
C ASN A 2 -5.20 16.22 -14.71
N LYS A 3 -4.02 16.03 -14.09
CA LYS A 3 -2.86 15.48 -14.81
C LYS A 3 -2.66 14.03 -14.39
N ASN A 4 -2.78 13.13 -15.36
CA ASN A 4 -2.47 11.72 -15.17
C ASN A 4 -1.04 11.51 -14.66
N PHE A 5 -0.87 10.46 -13.86
CA PHE A 5 0.44 9.94 -13.51
C PHE A 5 1.17 9.44 -14.76
N THR A 6 2.49 9.59 -14.77
CA THR A 6 3.35 9.13 -15.85
C THR A 6 4.11 7.88 -15.44
N GLN A 7 4.57 7.10 -16.42
CA GLN A 7 5.37 5.90 -16.17
C GLN A 7 6.62 6.21 -15.33
N HIS A 8 7.32 7.31 -15.63
CA HIS A 8 8.48 7.75 -14.86
C HIS A 8 8.15 8.02 -13.38
N LYS A 9 7.01 8.65 -13.08
CA LYS A 9 6.59 8.89 -11.69
C LYS A 9 6.29 7.58 -10.98
N LEU A 10 5.63 6.63 -11.66
CA LEU A 10 5.36 5.31 -11.10
C LEU A 10 6.66 4.54 -10.83
N ASP A 11 7.57 4.52 -11.79
CA ASP A 11 8.85 3.80 -11.64
C ASP A 11 9.67 4.37 -10.48
N ARG A 12 9.72 5.70 -10.36
CA ARG A 12 10.38 6.37 -9.23
C ARG A 12 9.69 6.04 -7.90
N ALA A 13 8.36 6.01 -7.85
CA ALA A 13 7.64 5.64 -6.63
C ALA A 13 7.95 4.20 -6.20
N ILE A 14 7.92 3.25 -7.15
CA ILE A 14 8.24 1.84 -6.91
C ILE A 14 9.69 1.68 -6.38
N GLN A 15 10.65 2.38 -6.98
CA GLN A 15 12.05 2.35 -6.53
C GLN A 15 12.24 2.87 -5.11
N ASN A 16 11.41 3.82 -4.67
CA ASN A 16 11.50 4.42 -3.34
C ASN A 16 10.63 3.72 -2.28
N LEU A 17 10.01 2.58 -2.61
CA LEU A 17 9.28 1.78 -1.62
C LEU A 17 10.22 1.31 -0.51
N LYS A 18 9.77 1.47 0.74
CA LYS A 18 10.49 0.95 1.91
C LYS A 18 10.33 -0.56 1.95
N LEU A 19 11.44 -1.27 1.97
CA LEU A 19 11.46 -2.73 2.08
C LEU A 19 11.14 -3.22 3.49
N LYS A 20 10.90 -4.53 3.63
CA LYS A 20 10.62 -5.23 4.90
C LYS A 20 9.45 -4.61 5.66
N LYS A 21 8.46 -4.13 4.91
CA LYS A 21 7.16 -3.72 5.46
C LYS A 21 6.20 -4.89 5.39
N SER A 22 5.34 -4.99 6.40
CA SER A 22 4.28 -5.99 6.40
C SER A 22 3.40 -5.79 5.17
N PRO A 23 3.10 -6.87 4.41
CA PRO A 23 2.15 -6.79 3.31
C PRO A 23 0.74 -6.48 3.84
N GLY A 24 -0.15 -6.05 2.95
CA GLY A 24 -1.58 -5.98 3.24
C GLY A 24 -2.23 -7.37 3.28
N GLU A 25 -3.55 -7.41 3.35
CA GLU A 25 -4.35 -8.66 3.33
C GLU A 25 -4.08 -9.53 2.09
N ASP A 26 -3.73 -8.89 0.98
CA ASP A 26 -3.42 -9.56 -0.29
C ASP A 26 -2.07 -10.30 -0.28
N GLY A 27 -1.25 -10.12 0.76
CA GLY A 27 0.08 -10.71 0.88
C GLY A 27 1.12 -10.11 -0.07
N VAL A 28 0.78 -9.05 -0.82
CA VAL A 28 1.70 -8.44 -1.79
C VAL A 28 2.71 -7.56 -1.06
N THR A 29 3.99 -7.94 -1.16
CA THR A 29 5.09 -7.21 -0.52
C THR A 29 5.63 -6.10 -1.42
N ASN A 30 6.30 -5.11 -0.82
CA ASN A 30 6.97 -4.05 -1.59
C ASN A 30 8.09 -4.61 -2.48
N GLU A 31 8.75 -5.68 -2.04
CA GLU A 31 9.73 -6.45 -2.79
C GLU A 31 9.14 -7.00 -4.09
N MET A 32 7.94 -7.58 -4.03
CA MET A 32 7.23 -8.06 -5.24
C MET A 32 6.92 -6.91 -6.19
N ILE A 33 6.50 -5.76 -5.67
CA ILE A 33 6.19 -4.56 -6.46
C ILE A 33 7.44 -4.02 -7.17
N GLN A 34 8.59 -4.03 -6.51
CA GLN A 34 9.87 -3.62 -7.11
C GLN A 34 10.28 -4.50 -8.30
N HIS A 35 10.01 -5.79 -8.22
CA HIS A 35 10.35 -6.77 -9.25
C HIS A 35 9.28 -6.93 -10.35
N LEU A 36 8.24 -6.09 -10.37
CA LEU A 36 7.23 -6.16 -11.42
C LEU A 36 7.80 -5.93 -12.81
N GLY A 37 7.36 -6.77 -13.75
CA GLY A 37 7.64 -6.61 -15.17
C GLY A 37 6.96 -5.37 -15.76
N LYS A 38 7.48 -4.89 -16.90
CA LYS A 38 6.99 -3.68 -17.60
C LYS A 38 5.48 -3.72 -17.87
N ASN A 39 4.94 -4.87 -18.27
CA ASN A 39 3.51 -5.01 -18.57
C ASN A 39 2.64 -4.81 -17.33
N MET A 40 3.07 -5.33 -16.18
CA MET A 40 2.33 -5.14 -14.92
C MET A 40 2.41 -3.70 -14.43
N LYS A 41 3.57 -3.05 -14.57
CA LYS A 41 3.70 -1.61 -14.25
C LYS A 41 2.79 -0.74 -15.12
N LYS A 42 2.63 -1.08 -16.42
CA LYS A 42 1.67 -0.40 -17.29
C LYS A 42 0.22 -0.58 -16.84
N LYS A 43 -0.17 -1.81 -16.46
CA LYS A 43 -1.52 -2.08 -15.94
C LYS A 43 -1.79 -1.32 -14.64
N LEU A 44 -0.84 -1.28 -13.72
CA LEU A 44 -0.91 -0.46 -12.50
C LEU A 44 -1.09 1.03 -12.81
N LEU A 45 -0.30 1.56 -13.75
CA LEU A 45 -0.42 2.95 -14.16
C LEU A 45 -1.82 3.26 -14.72
N GLN A 46 -2.35 2.37 -15.56
CA GLN A 46 -3.71 2.49 -16.10
C GLN A 46 -4.74 2.48 -14.97
N LEU A 47 -4.66 1.52 -14.06
CA LEU A 47 -5.55 1.43 -12.89
C LEU A 47 -5.53 2.73 -12.08
N TYR A 48 -4.35 3.22 -11.70
CA TYR A 48 -4.23 4.44 -10.90
C TYR A 48 -4.78 5.67 -11.63
N ASN A 49 -4.53 5.79 -12.93
CA ASN A 49 -5.06 6.90 -13.71
C ASN A 49 -6.58 6.80 -13.86
N THR A 50 -7.14 5.60 -14.05
CA THR A 50 -8.60 5.40 -14.08
C THR A 50 -9.25 5.76 -12.75
N THR A 51 -8.70 5.29 -11.63
CA THR A 51 -9.17 5.67 -10.29
C THR A 51 -9.08 7.18 -10.07
N TRP A 52 -7.98 7.80 -10.49
CA TRP A 52 -7.75 9.23 -10.33
C TRP A 52 -8.71 10.10 -11.16
N THR A 53 -8.99 9.72 -12.41
CA THR A 53 -9.87 10.50 -13.29
C THR A 53 -11.35 10.29 -12.99
N THR A 54 -11.74 9.08 -12.57
CA THR A 54 -13.14 8.76 -12.25
C THR A 54 -13.52 9.13 -10.82
N GLY A 55 -12.55 9.28 -9.92
CA GLY A 55 -12.78 9.44 -8.48
C GLY A 55 -13.24 8.15 -7.79
N ASN A 56 -13.32 7.03 -8.52
CA ASN A 56 -13.82 5.76 -8.00
C ASN A 56 -12.68 4.91 -7.43
N ILE A 57 -12.56 4.93 -6.11
CA ILE A 57 -11.60 4.12 -5.35
C ILE A 57 -12.27 2.82 -4.92
N SER A 58 -11.58 1.68 -5.12
CA SER A 58 -12.04 0.37 -4.67
C SER A 58 -12.30 0.37 -3.16
N GLN A 59 -13.36 -0.29 -2.72
CA GLN A 59 -13.72 -0.37 -1.31
C GLN A 59 -12.59 -0.98 -0.47
N ILE A 60 -11.88 -1.99 -1.00
CA ILE A 60 -10.73 -2.64 -0.35
C ILE A 60 -9.62 -1.63 -0.02
N TRP A 61 -9.43 -0.59 -0.82
CA TRP A 61 -8.40 0.43 -0.55
C TRP A 61 -8.80 1.40 0.56
N LYS A 62 -10.07 1.38 1.00
CA LYS A 62 -10.59 2.19 2.10
C LYS A 62 -10.63 1.41 3.41
N GLU A 63 -10.37 0.12 3.37
CA GLU A 63 -10.38 -0.76 4.53
C GLU A 63 -8.98 -0.84 5.13
N ALA A 64 -8.91 -0.90 6.45
CA ALA A 64 -7.66 -1.06 7.19
C ALA A 64 -7.88 -2.11 8.30
N ILE A 65 -6.99 -3.09 8.38
CA ILE A 65 -7.01 -4.03 9.51
C ILE A 65 -6.36 -3.35 10.72
N MET A 66 -7.10 -3.32 11.82
CA MET A 66 -6.57 -2.96 13.12
C MET A 66 -6.08 -4.21 13.84
N ILE A 67 -4.77 -4.47 13.83
CA ILE A 67 -4.14 -5.55 14.61
C ILE A 67 -3.41 -4.90 15.79
N PRO A 68 -3.94 -5.00 17.03
CA PRO A 68 -3.27 -4.41 18.19
C PRO A 68 -1.99 -5.19 18.51
N ILE A 69 -0.84 -4.51 18.44
CA ILE A 69 0.47 -5.10 18.78
C ILE A 69 0.76 -4.86 20.25
N TYR A 70 0.89 -5.94 21.01
CA TYR A 70 1.22 -5.90 22.43
C TYR A 70 2.66 -5.40 22.69
N LYS A 71 2.80 -4.48 23.65
CA LYS A 71 4.09 -3.98 24.13
C LYS A 71 4.57 -4.86 25.29
N GLN A 72 5.69 -5.56 25.08
CA GLN A 72 6.29 -6.41 26.11
C GLN A 72 6.53 -5.66 27.43
N GLY A 73 6.24 -6.34 28.55
CA GLY A 73 6.46 -5.82 29.90
C GLY A 73 5.30 -4.99 30.47
N LYS A 74 4.15 -4.95 29.80
CA LYS A 74 2.93 -4.28 30.31
C LYS A 74 1.81 -5.28 30.60
N ASP A 75 0.78 -4.87 31.33
CA ASP A 75 -0.36 -5.74 31.63
C ASP A 75 -1.21 -6.01 30.37
N GLU A 76 -1.29 -7.26 29.91
CA GLU A 76 -2.03 -7.65 28.70
C GLU A 76 -3.52 -7.29 28.74
N LYS A 77 -4.09 -7.11 29.94
CA LYS A 77 -5.51 -6.77 30.13
C LYS A 77 -5.82 -5.29 29.96
N LYS A 78 -4.78 -4.46 29.81
CA LYS A 78 -4.91 -3.00 29.73
C LYS A 78 -4.82 -2.50 28.29
N PRO A 79 -5.75 -1.64 27.82
CA PRO A 79 -5.69 -1.06 26.48
C PRO A 79 -4.37 -0.32 26.20
N GLU A 80 -3.78 0.32 27.22
CA GLU A 80 -2.53 1.09 27.10
C GLU A 80 -1.28 0.22 26.81
N SER A 81 -1.44 -1.10 26.89
CA SER A 81 -0.41 -2.09 26.61
C SER A 81 -0.28 -2.42 25.13
N TYR A 82 -1.21 -1.96 24.28
CA TYR A 82 -1.15 -2.16 22.85
C TYR A 82 -0.70 -0.88 22.12
N GLN A 83 -0.15 -1.02 20.93
CA GLN A 83 0.11 0.09 20.01
C GLN A 83 -1.20 0.44 19.30
N PRO A 84 -1.65 1.71 19.31
CA PRO A 84 -2.78 2.15 18.50
C PRO A 84 -2.46 2.10 17.01
#